data_AF-J2V9F2-F1
#
_entry.id   AF-J2V9F2-F1
#
_cell.length_a   1.000
_cell.length_b   1.000
_cell.length_c   1.000
_cell.angle_alpha   90.00
_cell.angle_beta   90.00
_cell.angle_gamma   90.00
#
_symmetry.space_group_name_H-M   'P 1'
#
loop_
_entity.id
_entity.type
_entity.pdbx_description
1 polymer ?
#
loop_
_entity_poly.entity_id
_entity_poly.type
_entity_poly.pdbx_seq_one_letter_code
_entity_poly.pdbx_strand_id
1 'polypeptide(L)'
;MPQNAGLPWTLAEEESLYDETGKGWRVSEIAAAHGRTTGAIRARQKRMGLRSETGELISPLPEFQSYSRTRKEPAARLRPKLTPTKRTANIAVEVKPLNSIRRQSQPIGWPEEFPLDSSCVEMLWYALRHDIEALPPKGRSRDMLERRSEVALARLSPGNEFHPLAKLSELGQRYSVTRERIRQIESKTLRRLKAGVQYGRNLTARVLDLIKEKALEEHAEAPLSWFTGELTRQRCSSAFIEFVLTSYLSRESVSQMEAHRLVSQAIAAIRKIRRKEVAVGRLDKALDAEPESVRKANAFVLRILKKAVWPGHLGHQRLNLAGLPVLRQCRYEQPYYSKTLQRLIGFDSMGERRLIRALDVCTVVTEFAEQPLEIRYQHDGADRIYIPDLLVRTDTNLFFVIEIKGRNRLADGVTLAKALAAQDYLGQRGIGYCLVDANGFGLDDLRALEPDKDFERQLDDLLRRNGVLRRSAFEKLFDPERRHWAYDQLQGAVLRRGLRYETSLIPLPDNPHRYCFDFRLRAR
;
A
#
# COMPACT_ATOMS: atom_id res chain seq x y z
N MET A 1 -31.72 -5.12 -25.60
CA MET A 1 -31.18 -4.29 -24.50
C MET A 1 -31.98 -3.00 -24.45
N PRO A 2 -32.28 -2.43 -23.27
CA PRO A 2 -32.96 -1.13 -23.17
C PRO A 2 -32.18 -0.04 -23.92
N GLN A 3 -32.89 0.90 -24.55
CA GLN A 3 -32.30 1.90 -25.48
C GLN A 3 -31.21 2.76 -24.83
N ASN A 4 -31.33 3.05 -23.54
CA ASN A 4 -30.39 3.88 -22.77
C ASN A 4 -29.48 3.05 -21.85
N ALA A 5 -29.43 1.72 -22.03
CA ALA A 5 -28.53 0.86 -21.27
C ALA A 5 -27.08 1.19 -21.61
N GLY A 6 -26.33 1.69 -20.62
CA GLY A 6 -24.92 2.06 -20.77
C GLY A 6 -24.65 3.48 -21.24
N LEU A 7 -25.68 4.26 -21.62
CA LEU A 7 -25.54 5.69 -21.90
C LEU A 7 -25.31 6.49 -20.60
N PRO A 8 -24.60 7.63 -20.63
CA PRO A 8 -24.43 8.50 -19.46
C PRO A 8 -25.79 9.05 -18.97
N TRP A 9 -25.89 9.34 -17.67
CA TRP A 9 -27.09 10.00 -17.10
C TRP A 9 -26.99 11.50 -17.33
N THR A 10 -28.05 12.11 -17.88
CA THR A 10 -28.15 13.57 -17.99
C THR A 10 -28.77 14.17 -16.73
N LEU A 11 -28.56 15.47 -16.47
CA LEU A 11 -29.17 16.14 -15.32
C LEU A 11 -30.71 16.09 -15.37
N ALA A 12 -31.30 16.33 -16.54
CA ALA A 12 -32.75 16.24 -16.73
C ALA A 12 -33.28 14.82 -16.47
N GLU A 13 -32.50 13.80 -16.83
CA GLU A 13 -32.83 12.39 -16.55
C GLU A 13 -32.72 12.08 -15.05
N GLU A 14 -31.78 12.69 -14.33
CA GLU A 14 -31.70 12.56 -12.86
C GLU A 14 -32.84 13.28 -12.13
N GLU A 15 -33.24 14.46 -12.59
CA GLU A 15 -34.40 15.19 -12.05
C GLU A 15 -35.68 14.37 -12.22
N SER A 16 -35.91 13.82 -13.43
CA SER A 16 -37.05 12.93 -13.68
C SER A 16 -37.01 11.68 -12.79
N LEU A 17 -35.83 11.06 -12.64
CA LEU A 17 -35.64 9.91 -11.74
C LEU A 17 -35.97 10.25 -10.28
N TYR A 18 -35.56 11.42 -9.80
CA TYR A 18 -35.85 11.89 -8.44
C TYR A 18 -37.35 12.08 -8.23
N ASP A 19 -38.02 12.78 -9.15
CA ASP A 19 -39.45 13.06 -9.09
C ASP A 19 -40.29 11.78 -9.13
N GLU A 20 -39.96 10.85 -10.03
CA GLU A 20 -40.64 9.56 -10.13
C GLU A 20 -40.44 8.71 -8.87
N THR A 21 -39.25 8.77 -8.27
CA THR A 21 -38.97 8.12 -6.98
C THR A 21 -39.82 8.75 -5.87
N GLY A 22 -39.98 10.08 -5.86
CA GLY A 22 -40.83 10.81 -4.90
C GLY A 22 -42.31 10.54 -5.07
N LYS A 23 -42.76 10.27 -6.29
CA LYS A 23 -44.14 9.84 -6.61
C LYS A 23 -44.40 8.37 -6.27
N GLY A 24 -43.42 7.64 -5.74
CA GLY A 24 -43.57 6.25 -5.32
C GLY A 24 -43.64 5.23 -6.46
N TRP A 25 -43.13 5.58 -7.65
CA TRP A 25 -43.11 4.66 -8.79
C TRP A 25 -42.27 3.42 -8.49
N ARG A 26 -42.67 2.27 -9.02
CA ARG A 26 -41.90 1.03 -8.90
C ARG A 26 -40.65 1.15 -9.75
N VAL A 27 -39.54 0.56 -9.28
CA VAL A 27 -38.25 0.55 -10.01
C VAL A 27 -38.38 0.01 -11.45
N SER A 28 -39.29 -0.93 -11.69
CA SER A 28 -39.57 -1.45 -13.03
C SER A 28 -40.24 -0.42 -13.95
N GLU A 29 -41.09 0.45 -13.41
CA GLU A 29 -41.80 1.50 -14.15
C GLU A 29 -40.84 2.63 -14.51
N ILE A 30 -40.01 3.05 -13.53
CA ILE A 30 -38.92 4.00 -13.74
C ILE A 30 -37.93 3.46 -14.78
N ALA A 31 -37.57 2.17 -14.70
CA ALA A 31 -36.66 1.56 -15.67
C ALA A 31 -37.20 1.59 -17.10
N ALA A 32 -38.51 1.34 -17.27
CA ALA A 32 -39.18 1.42 -18.56
C ALA A 32 -39.22 2.86 -19.10
N ALA A 33 -39.59 3.83 -18.26
CA ALA A 33 -39.67 5.25 -18.62
C ALA A 33 -38.31 5.83 -19.06
N HIS A 34 -37.23 5.42 -18.39
CA HIS A 34 -35.87 5.87 -18.69
C HIS A 34 -35.18 5.04 -19.78
N GLY A 35 -35.82 3.98 -20.29
CA GLY A 35 -35.19 3.05 -21.23
C GLY A 35 -33.94 2.39 -20.66
N ARG A 36 -33.91 2.09 -19.36
CA ARG A 36 -32.75 1.54 -18.62
C ARG A 36 -33.09 0.21 -17.94
N THR A 37 -32.07 -0.44 -17.37
CA THR A 37 -32.27 -1.64 -16.55
C THR A 37 -32.66 -1.25 -15.12
N THR A 38 -33.41 -2.12 -14.44
CA THR A 38 -33.76 -1.93 -13.01
C THR A 38 -32.52 -1.82 -12.12
N GLY A 39 -31.43 -2.52 -12.48
CA GLY A 39 -30.13 -2.39 -11.84
C GLY A 39 -29.52 -1.00 -12.00
N ALA A 40 -29.63 -0.39 -13.19
CA ALA A 40 -29.15 0.97 -13.45
C ALA A 40 -29.93 2.01 -12.64
N ILE A 41 -31.26 1.86 -12.54
CA ILE A 41 -32.11 2.71 -11.70
C ILE A 41 -31.69 2.62 -10.22
N ARG A 42 -31.57 1.41 -9.67
CA ARG A 42 -31.17 1.20 -8.27
C ARG A 42 -29.77 1.76 -7.98
N ALA A 43 -28.83 1.54 -8.90
CA ALA A 43 -27.47 2.05 -8.78
C ALA A 43 -27.45 3.58 -8.80
N ARG A 44 -28.27 4.23 -9.64
CA ARG A 44 -28.34 5.69 -9.70
C ARG A 44 -29.04 6.29 -8.48
N GLN A 45 -30.17 5.73 -8.05
CA GLN A 45 -30.85 6.12 -6.80
C GLN A 45 -29.90 6.02 -5.59
N LYS A 46 -29.07 4.97 -5.51
CA LYS A 46 -28.05 4.84 -4.45
C LYS A 46 -26.97 5.93 -4.55
N ARG A 47 -26.52 6.30 -5.75
CA ARG A 47 -25.54 7.39 -5.94
C ARG A 47 -26.11 8.77 -5.62
N MET A 48 -27.40 8.98 -5.88
CA MET A 48 -28.13 10.20 -5.53
C MET A 48 -28.54 10.27 -4.05
N GLY A 49 -28.19 9.26 -3.24
CA GLY A 49 -28.54 9.21 -1.83
C GLY A 49 -30.01 8.89 -1.53
N LEU A 50 -30.78 8.43 -2.52
CA LEU A 50 -32.20 8.08 -2.36
C LEU A 50 -32.39 6.69 -1.74
N ARG A 51 -31.33 5.89 -1.64
CA ARG A 51 -31.34 4.55 -1.02
C ARG A 51 -30.31 4.41 0.09
N SER A 52 -30.66 3.63 1.12
CA SER A 52 -29.78 3.23 2.22
C SER A 52 -28.65 2.30 1.75
N GLU A 53 -27.67 2.03 2.63
CA GLU A 53 -26.59 1.07 2.34
C GLU A 53 -27.11 -0.35 2.08
N THR A 54 -28.22 -0.74 2.73
CA THR A 54 -28.95 -2.01 2.55
C THR A 54 -29.79 -2.04 1.27
N GLY A 55 -29.97 -0.90 0.59
CA GLY A 55 -30.65 -0.80 -0.70
C GLY A 55 -32.14 -0.42 -0.63
N GLU A 56 -32.66 -0.09 0.55
CA GLU A 56 -34.03 0.37 0.76
C GLU A 56 -34.16 1.87 0.42
N LEU A 57 -35.36 2.33 -0.01
CA LEU A 57 -35.58 3.76 -0.27
C LEU A 57 -35.65 4.55 1.05
N ILE A 58 -35.00 5.70 1.09
CA ILE A 58 -35.03 6.61 2.24
C ILE A 58 -36.35 7.38 2.20
N SER A 59 -37.05 7.46 3.35
CA SER A 59 -38.29 8.21 3.49
C SER A 59 -38.23 9.12 4.74
N PRO A 60 -38.51 10.43 4.61
CA PRO A 60 -38.78 11.15 3.37
C PRO A 60 -37.52 11.22 2.46
N LEU A 61 -37.71 11.44 1.16
CA LEU A 61 -36.58 11.59 0.26
C LEU A 61 -35.75 12.82 0.65
N PRO A 62 -34.40 12.72 0.65
CA PRO A 62 -33.54 13.87 0.84
C PRO A 62 -33.69 14.87 -0.32
N GLU A 63 -33.33 16.14 -0.14
CA GLU A 63 -33.34 17.14 -1.22
C GLU A 63 -32.56 16.66 -2.45
N PHE A 64 -33.04 17.01 -3.65
CA PHE A 64 -32.36 16.67 -4.90
C PHE A 64 -30.95 17.28 -4.94
N GLN A 65 -29.94 16.43 -5.01
CA GLN A 65 -28.55 16.81 -5.17
C GLN A 65 -27.98 16.11 -6.40
N SER A 66 -27.71 16.86 -7.47
CA SER A 66 -27.02 16.31 -8.63
C SER A 66 -25.62 15.85 -8.24
N TYR A 67 -25.32 14.56 -8.45
CA TYR A 67 -24.05 13.94 -8.04
C TYR A 67 -22.81 14.62 -8.65
N SER A 68 -22.97 15.32 -9.77
CA SER A 68 -21.91 16.05 -10.48
C SER A 68 -21.29 17.22 -9.70
N ARG A 69 -21.82 17.59 -8.52
CA ARG A 69 -21.38 18.78 -7.78
C ARG A 69 -20.79 18.57 -6.38
N THR A 70 -20.67 17.34 -5.88
CA THR A 70 -20.20 17.14 -4.51
C THR A 70 -19.23 15.97 -4.39
N ARG A 71 -17.96 16.23 -4.69
CA ARG A 71 -16.86 15.58 -3.96
C ARG A 71 -16.82 16.20 -2.55
N LYS A 72 -17.88 15.98 -1.76
CA LYS A 72 -17.81 16.22 -0.32
C LYS A 72 -17.05 15.04 0.29
N GLU A 73 -16.04 15.38 1.09
CA GLU A 73 -15.30 14.48 1.96
C GLU A 73 -16.25 13.44 2.58
N PRO A 74 -15.86 12.16 2.69
CA PRO A 74 -16.72 11.17 3.30
C PRO A 74 -16.89 11.51 4.79
N ALA A 75 -18.04 12.14 5.09
CA ALA A 75 -18.60 12.22 6.41
C ALA A 75 -18.63 10.82 7.03
N ALA A 76 -18.09 10.75 8.25
CA ALA A 76 -18.12 9.64 9.20
C ALA A 76 -19.02 8.47 8.78
N ARG A 77 -18.43 7.44 8.14
CA ARG A 77 -19.10 6.14 8.08
C ARG A 77 -19.25 5.63 9.49
N LEU A 78 -20.51 5.47 9.89
CA LEU A 78 -20.95 4.83 11.11
C LEU A 78 -20.04 3.63 11.40
N ARG A 79 -19.26 3.78 12.48
CA ARG A 79 -18.55 2.66 13.11
C ARG A 79 -19.54 1.51 13.20
N PRO A 80 -19.19 0.27 12.81
CA PRO A 80 -19.95 -0.85 13.32
C PRO A 80 -19.96 -0.68 14.84
N LYS A 81 -21.16 -0.66 15.46
CA LYS A 81 -21.28 -0.71 16.91
C LYS A 81 -20.49 -1.94 17.33
N LEU A 82 -19.24 -1.72 17.76
CA LEU A 82 -18.53 -2.61 18.64
C LEU A 82 -19.34 -2.56 19.92
N THR A 83 -20.42 -3.35 19.97
CA THR A 83 -20.86 -3.87 21.26
C THR A 83 -19.61 -4.43 21.91
N PRO A 84 -19.21 -3.95 23.10
CA PRO A 84 -18.13 -4.55 23.83
C PRO A 84 -18.60 -5.95 24.16
N THR A 85 -18.24 -6.93 23.32
CA THR A 85 -18.34 -8.32 23.72
C THR A 85 -17.34 -8.48 24.85
N LYS A 86 -17.84 -8.32 26.08
CA LYS A 86 -17.40 -9.03 27.27
C LYS A 86 -17.42 -10.52 26.93
N ARG A 87 -16.44 -10.96 26.15
CA ARG A 87 -16.02 -12.35 26.07
C ARG A 87 -14.64 -12.38 26.70
N THR A 88 -14.63 -12.19 28.02
CA THR A 88 -13.71 -12.95 28.86
C THR A 88 -13.78 -14.38 28.36
N ALA A 89 -12.68 -14.89 27.83
CA ALA A 89 -12.57 -16.31 27.59
C ALA A 89 -12.68 -16.97 28.97
N ASN A 90 -13.85 -17.52 29.29
CA ASN A 90 -14.02 -18.35 30.47
C ASN A 90 -13.21 -19.63 30.22
N ILE A 91 -11.92 -19.57 30.52
CA ILE A 91 -11.11 -20.76 30.74
C ILE A 91 -11.43 -21.17 32.18
N ALA A 92 -12.52 -21.92 32.37
CA ALA A 92 -12.80 -22.57 33.63
C ALA A 92 -11.73 -23.66 33.82
N VAL A 93 -10.75 -23.40 34.69
CA VAL A 93 -9.74 -24.37 35.08
C VAL A 93 -9.98 -24.68 36.55
N GLU A 94 -10.50 -25.87 36.80
CA GLU A 94 -10.66 -26.41 38.14
C GLU A 94 -9.27 -26.78 38.69
N VAL A 95 -8.79 -26.06 39.70
CA VAL A 95 -7.49 -26.29 40.34
C VAL A 95 -7.70 -27.21 41.54
N LYS A 96 -7.18 -28.44 41.50
CA LYS A 96 -7.18 -29.33 42.68
C LYS A 96 -5.95 -29.03 43.55
N PRO A 97 -6.11 -28.61 44.82
CA PRO A 97 -4.99 -28.32 45.71
C PRO A 97 -4.29 -29.62 46.18
N LEU A 98 -2.96 -29.61 46.23
CA LEU A 98 -2.16 -30.64 46.88
C LEU A 98 -2.01 -30.32 48.37
N ASN A 99 -2.41 -31.25 49.24
CA ASN A 99 -2.17 -31.21 50.68
C ASN A 99 -0.66 -31.18 50.96
N SER A 100 -0.11 -30.01 51.28
CA SER A 100 1.23 -29.90 51.85
C SER A 100 1.25 -28.84 52.95
N ILE A 101 1.75 -29.23 54.12
CA ILE A 101 1.83 -28.40 55.33
C ILE A 101 2.77 -27.23 55.06
N ARG A 102 2.22 -26.03 55.00
CA ARG A 102 2.92 -24.76 54.74
C ARG A 102 3.51 -24.25 56.05
N ARG A 103 4.85 -24.17 56.19
CA ARG A 103 5.47 -23.39 57.27
C ARG A 103 5.21 -21.91 56.99
N GLN A 104 4.36 -21.27 57.78
CA GLN A 104 4.11 -19.83 57.73
C GLN A 104 5.40 -19.09 58.13
N SER A 105 6.01 -18.38 57.18
CA SER A 105 7.02 -17.35 57.48
C SER A 105 6.33 -16.07 57.93
N GLN A 106 6.95 -15.29 58.83
CA GLN A 106 6.45 -13.96 59.16
C GLN A 106 6.34 -13.10 57.89
N PRO A 107 5.26 -12.33 57.73
CA PRO A 107 5.04 -11.52 56.53
C PRO A 107 6.10 -10.40 56.44
N ILE A 108 6.74 -10.29 55.28
CA ILE A 108 7.68 -9.21 54.97
C ILE A 108 6.91 -7.90 54.92
N GLY A 109 7.31 -6.90 55.71
CA GLY A 109 6.73 -5.55 55.73
C GLY A 109 6.72 -4.89 54.34
N TRP A 110 5.78 -3.97 54.10
CA TRP A 110 5.78 -3.19 52.87
C TRP A 110 6.89 -2.14 52.98
N PRO A 111 7.72 -1.95 51.94
CA PRO A 111 8.58 -0.78 51.87
C PRO A 111 7.76 0.51 51.97
N GLU A 112 8.34 1.56 52.56
CA GLU A 112 7.65 2.84 52.79
C GLU A 112 7.13 3.47 51.49
N GLU A 113 7.87 3.32 50.39
CA GLU A 113 7.51 3.83 49.06
C GLU A 113 6.77 2.79 48.18
N PHE A 114 6.19 1.73 48.77
CA PHE A 114 5.54 0.70 47.97
C PHE A 114 4.24 1.20 47.34
N PRO A 115 4.02 1.02 46.02
CA PRO A 115 2.91 1.65 45.30
C PRO A 115 1.60 0.86 45.44
N LEU A 116 1.00 0.84 46.64
CA LEU A 116 -0.23 0.07 46.94
C LEU A 116 -1.45 0.48 46.10
N ASP A 117 -1.52 1.74 45.68
CA ASP A 117 -2.64 2.29 44.89
C ASP A 117 -2.46 2.13 43.37
N SER A 118 -1.36 1.51 42.94
CA SER A 118 -1.04 1.31 41.53
C SER A 118 -1.67 0.04 40.95
N SER A 119 -1.53 -0.13 39.63
CA SER A 119 -1.99 -1.35 38.96
C SER A 119 -1.27 -2.60 39.47
N CYS A 120 -1.91 -3.77 39.34
CA CYS A 120 -1.31 -5.05 39.73
C CYS A 120 0.04 -5.32 39.05
N VAL A 121 0.22 -4.84 37.81
CA VAL A 121 1.47 -4.98 37.06
C VAL A 121 2.57 -4.09 37.64
N GLU A 122 2.25 -2.85 38.02
CA GLU A 122 3.20 -1.92 38.64
C GLU A 122 3.65 -2.41 40.02
N MET A 123 2.72 -2.89 40.84
CA MET A 123 3.04 -3.51 42.13
C MET A 123 3.96 -4.73 41.97
N LEU A 124 3.68 -5.61 41.00
CA LEU A 124 4.51 -6.77 40.71
C LEU A 124 5.89 -6.38 40.18
N TRP A 125 5.96 -5.37 39.33
CA TRP A 125 7.22 -4.90 38.77
C TRP A 125 8.10 -4.24 39.84
N TYR A 126 7.53 -3.42 40.71
CA TYR A 126 8.22 -2.86 41.88
C TYR A 126 8.77 -3.99 42.77
N ALA A 127 7.92 -4.96 43.12
CA ALA A 127 8.31 -6.07 43.96
C ALA A 127 9.42 -6.94 43.35
N LEU A 128 9.37 -7.16 42.03
CA LEU A 128 10.40 -7.89 41.31
C LEU A 128 11.74 -7.15 41.30
N ARG A 129 11.75 -5.83 41.13
CA ARG A 129 12.97 -5.02 41.23
C ARG A 129 13.61 -5.14 42.59
N HIS A 130 12.82 -4.88 43.63
CA HIS A 130 13.24 -4.98 45.01
C HIS A 130 13.80 -6.39 45.32
N ASP A 131 13.10 -7.45 44.91
CA ASP A 131 13.53 -8.82 45.18
C ASP A 131 14.79 -9.22 44.41
N ILE A 132 14.96 -8.74 43.18
CA ILE A 132 16.17 -8.99 42.38
C ILE A 132 17.38 -8.32 43.00
N GLU A 133 17.24 -7.07 43.45
CA GLU A 133 18.28 -6.30 44.12
C GLU A 133 18.65 -6.90 45.48
N ALA A 134 17.67 -7.45 46.20
CA ALA A 134 17.87 -8.10 47.50
C ALA A 134 18.49 -9.52 47.42
N LEU A 135 18.73 -10.09 46.22
CA LEU A 135 19.30 -11.44 46.10
C LEU A 135 20.76 -11.47 46.58
N PRO A 136 21.13 -12.32 47.57
CA PRO A 136 22.49 -12.31 48.09
C PRO A 136 23.51 -12.68 47.00
N PRO A 137 24.68 -12.02 46.97
CA PRO A 137 25.73 -12.32 46.00
C PRO A 137 26.26 -13.75 46.20
N LYS A 138 26.60 -14.41 45.08
CA LYS A 138 27.46 -15.61 45.08
C LYS A 138 28.66 -15.26 44.19
N GLY A 139 29.68 -14.63 44.78
CA GLY A 139 30.88 -14.16 44.08
C GLY A 139 31.44 -12.88 44.71
N ARG A 140 32.75 -12.63 44.51
CA ARG A 140 33.52 -11.55 45.19
C ARG A 140 33.49 -10.16 44.52
N SER A 141 32.85 -9.98 43.35
CA SER A 141 32.88 -8.68 42.63
C SER A 141 31.50 -8.05 42.45
N ARG A 142 31.43 -6.73 42.71
CA ARG A 142 30.25 -5.84 42.55
C ARG A 142 29.73 -5.80 41.11
N ASP A 143 30.62 -5.82 40.13
CA ASP A 143 30.32 -5.84 38.69
C ASP A 143 29.50 -7.07 38.28
N MET A 144 29.78 -8.23 38.88
CA MET A 144 29.02 -9.46 38.63
C MET A 144 27.61 -9.42 39.25
N LEU A 145 27.38 -8.59 40.27
CA LEU A 145 26.07 -8.45 40.92
C LEU A 145 25.17 -7.50 40.12
N GLU A 146 25.68 -6.32 39.76
CA GLU A 146 24.98 -5.32 38.95
C GLU A 146 24.54 -5.91 37.61
N ARG A 147 25.44 -6.64 36.94
CA ARG A 147 25.17 -7.37 35.70
C ARG A 147 24.06 -8.42 35.83
N ARG A 148 23.95 -9.12 36.96
CA ARG A 148 22.92 -10.16 37.16
C ARG A 148 21.54 -9.55 37.35
N SER A 149 21.47 -8.44 38.08
CA SER A 149 20.24 -7.70 38.31
C SER A 149 19.75 -7.07 37.01
N GLU A 150 20.63 -6.38 36.27
CA GLU A 150 20.27 -5.77 34.98
C GLU A 150 19.80 -6.82 33.96
N VAL A 151 20.49 -7.97 33.83
CA VAL A 151 20.04 -9.06 32.94
C VAL A 151 18.66 -9.59 33.33
N ALA A 152 18.38 -9.75 34.62
CA ALA A 152 17.09 -10.25 35.06
C ALA A 152 15.97 -9.22 34.82
N LEU A 153 16.22 -7.94 35.12
CA LEU A 153 15.26 -6.85 34.94
C LEU A 153 14.95 -6.58 33.46
N ALA A 154 15.98 -6.53 32.62
CA ALA A 154 15.80 -6.28 31.19
C ALA A 154 15.03 -7.40 30.48
N ARG A 155 15.01 -8.60 31.05
CA ARG A 155 14.35 -9.80 30.51
C ARG A 155 12.98 -10.09 31.10
N LEU A 156 12.79 -9.77 32.38
CA LEU A 156 11.50 -9.82 33.08
C LEU A 156 10.73 -8.51 33.02
N SER A 157 11.16 -7.53 32.23
CA SER A 157 10.38 -6.31 32.09
C SER A 157 8.94 -6.61 31.60
N PRO A 158 7.92 -5.87 32.09
CA PRO A 158 6.59 -5.84 31.50
C PRO A 158 6.61 -5.47 30.01
N GLY A 159 7.63 -4.76 29.52
CA GLY A 159 7.80 -4.47 28.10
C GLY A 159 6.94 -3.31 27.59
N ASN A 160 6.62 -2.35 28.45
CA ASN A 160 5.94 -1.11 28.11
C ASN A 160 6.96 -0.02 27.68
N GLU A 161 6.47 1.15 27.30
CA GLU A 161 7.31 2.28 26.83
C GLU A 161 8.32 2.78 27.88
N PHE A 162 8.00 2.62 29.17
CA PHE A 162 8.86 2.99 30.29
C PHE A 162 9.89 1.92 30.63
N HIS A 163 9.66 0.67 30.23
CA HIS A 163 10.50 -0.48 30.54
C HIS A 163 10.70 -1.37 29.30
N PRO A 164 11.60 -1.01 28.36
CA PRO A 164 11.80 -1.78 27.13
C PRO A 164 12.44 -3.15 27.39
N LEU A 165 12.12 -4.13 26.54
CA LEU A 165 12.71 -5.47 26.58
C LEU A 165 14.07 -5.48 25.86
N ALA A 166 15.12 -5.93 26.54
CA ALA A 166 16.40 -6.18 25.88
C ALA A 166 16.45 -7.59 25.25
N LYS A 167 17.10 -7.70 24.10
CA LYS A 167 17.36 -9.01 23.47
C LYS A 167 18.58 -9.67 24.12
N LEU A 168 18.60 -11.00 24.18
CA LEU A 168 19.75 -11.75 24.71
C LEU A 168 21.06 -11.45 23.95
N SER A 169 20.97 -11.15 22.65
CA SER A 169 22.11 -10.75 21.82
C SER A 169 22.64 -9.37 22.18
N GLU A 170 21.75 -8.44 22.50
CA GLU A 170 22.08 -7.06 22.89
C GLU A 170 22.80 -7.05 24.25
N LEU A 171 22.27 -7.79 25.22
CA LEU A 171 22.93 -7.98 26.52
C LEU A 171 24.25 -8.75 26.37
N GLY A 172 24.32 -9.72 25.46
CA GLY A 172 25.54 -10.46 25.15
C GLY A 172 26.64 -9.54 24.62
N GLN A 173 26.29 -8.66 23.69
CA GLN A 173 27.19 -7.64 23.14
C GLN A 173 27.61 -6.62 24.22
N ARG A 174 26.66 -6.11 25.02
CA ARG A 174 26.91 -5.12 26.07
C ARG A 174 27.92 -5.60 27.11
N TYR A 175 27.86 -6.88 27.49
CA TYR A 175 28.75 -7.46 28.49
C TYR A 175 29.84 -8.37 27.91
N SER A 176 30.07 -8.31 26.60
CA SER A 176 31.09 -9.12 25.91
C SER A 176 31.02 -10.61 26.25
N VAL A 177 29.82 -11.20 26.25
CA VAL A 177 29.60 -12.64 26.44
C VAL A 177 28.64 -13.24 25.44
N THR A 178 28.64 -14.55 25.36
CA THR A 178 27.69 -15.28 24.51
C THR A 178 26.24 -15.10 24.97
N ARG A 179 25.33 -15.16 24.00
CA ARG A 179 23.87 -15.21 24.23
C ARG A 179 23.50 -16.30 25.24
N GLU A 180 24.16 -17.46 25.15
CA GLU A 180 23.91 -18.59 26.05
C GLU A 180 24.35 -18.27 27.49
N ARG A 181 25.43 -17.51 27.68
CA ARG A 181 25.86 -17.07 29.00
C ARG A 181 24.84 -16.13 29.66
N ILE A 182 24.25 -15.22 28.89
CA ILE A 182 23.15 -14.36 29.38
C ILE A 182 21.94 -15.21 29.79
N ARG A 183 21.55 -16.20 28.97
CA ARG A 183 20.45 -17.13 29.28
C ARG A 183 20.68 -17.93 30.56
N GLN A 184 21.91 -18.38 30.81
CA GLN A 184 22.28 -19.08 32.05
C GLN A 184 22.16 -18.16 33.27
N ILE A 185 22.60 -16.89 33.15
CA ILE A 185 22.49 -15.88 34.21
C ILE A 185 21.02 -15.63 34.55
N GLU A 186 20.21 -15.33 33.54
CA GLU A 186 18.76 -15.16 33.64
C GLU A 186 18.13 -16.38 34.34
N SER A 187 18.33 -17.58 33.80
CA SER A 187 17.75 -18.83 34.34
C SER A 187 18.14 -19.12 35.79
N LYS A 188 19.34 -18.71 36.23
CA LYS A 188 19.80 -18.87 37.61
C LYS A 188 19.14 -17.85 38.54
N THR A 189 19.00 -16.60 38.10
CA THR A 189 18.34 -15.55 38.87
C THR A 189 16.85 -15.85 39.04
N LEU A 190 16.15 -16.22 37.95
CA LEU A 190 14.73 -16.58 37.99
C LEU A 190 14.42 -17.73 38.94
N ARG A 191 15.26 -18.77 38.95
CA ARG A 191 15.10 -19.91 39.88
C ARG A 191 15.16 -19.49 41.35
N ARG A 192 16.04 -18.53 41.69
CA ARG A 192 16.17 -18.03 43.07
C ARG A 192 14.98 -17.19 43.47
N LEU A 193 14.53 -16.30 42.59
CA LEU A 193 13.32 -15.51 42.81
C LEU A 193 12.11 -16.42 43.03
N LYS A 194 11.92 -17.40 42.15
CA LYS A 194 10.80 -18.34 42.23
C LYS A 194 10.81 -19.15 43.54
N ALA A 195 11.99 -19.55 44.01
CA ALA A 195 12.12 -20.19 45.32
C ALA A 195 11.67 -19.25 46.46
N GLY A 196 12.11 -17.98 46.43
CA GLY A 196 11.64 -16.96 47.37
C GLY A 196 10.12 -16.78 47.35
N VAL A 197 9.52 -16.76 46.15
CA VAL A 197 8.07 -16.66 45.98
C VAL A 197 7.34 -17.88 46.54
N GLN A 198 7.82 -19.09 46.24
CA GLN A 198 7.19 -20.34 46.69
C GLN A 198 7.13 -20.43 48.23
N TYR A 199 8.21 -20.02 48.91
CA TYR A 199 8.29 -20.05 50.37
C TYR A 199 7.72 -18.80 51.05
N GLY A 200 7.19 -17.82 50.31
CA GLY A 200 6.63 -16.59 50.91
C GLY A 200 7.67 -15.68 51.55
N ARG A 201 8.90 -15.68 51.02
CA ARG A 201 10.08 -15.00 51.60
C ARG A 201 10.51 -13.77 50.82
N ASN A 202 9.68 -13.25 49.93
CA ASN A 202 10.01 -12.07 49.14
C ASN A 202 8.78 -11.20 48.88
N LEU A 203 9.00 -9.98 48.41
CA LEU A 203 7.94 -8.99 48.22
C LEU A 203 6.98 -9.41 47.09
N THR A 204 7.50 -10.07 46.05
CA THR A 204 6.71 -10.60 44.93
C THR A 204 5.66 -11.60 45.42
N ALA A 205 6.00 -12.46 46.38
CA ALA A 205 5.02 -13.36 47.00
C ALA A 205 3.88 -12.61 47.68
N ARG A 206 4.19 -11.55 48.42
CA ARG A 206 3.19 -10.75 49.14
C ARG A 206 2.24 -10.02 48.17
N VAL A 207 2.78 -9.49 47.07
CA VAL A 207 1.96 -8.88 46.02
C VAL A 207 1.05 -9.91 45.35
N LEU A 208 1.53 -11.12 45.08
CA LEU A 208 0.70 -12.18 44.51
C LEU A 208 -0.44 -12.59 45.46
N ASP A 209 -0.22 -12.58 46.78
CA ASP A 209 -1.27 -12.81 47.77
C ASP A 209 -2.32 -11.69 47.77
N LEU A 210 -1.88 -10.42 47.73
CA LEU A 210 -2.78 -9.27 47.64
C LEU A 210 -3.62 -9.31 46.34
N ILE A 211 -3.01 -9.65 45.21
CA ILE A 211 -3.71 -9.80 43.93
C ILE A 211 -4.72 -10.93 44.00
N LYS A 212 -4.37 -12.04 44.67
CA LYS A 212 -5.28 -13.16 44.88
C LYS A 212 -6.50 -12.75 45.69
N GLU A 213 -6.30 -12.04 46.80
CA GLU A 213 -7.38 -11.54 47.66
C GLU A 213 -8.34 -10.65 46.84
N LYS A 214 -7.81 -9.65 46.13
CA LYS A 214 -8.61 -8.81 45.22
C LYS A 214 -9.34 -9.61 44.13
N ALA A 215 -8.65 -10.58 43.52
CA ALA A 215 -9.24 -11.42 42.48
C ALA A 215 -10.35 -12.34 43.00
N LEU A 216 -10.25 -12.81 44.25
CA LEU A 216 -11.29 -13.63 44.89
C LEU A 216 -12.51 -12.79 45.28
N GLU A 217 -12.31 -11.55 45.70
CA GLU A 217 -13.40 -10.61 46.02
C GLU A 217 -14.21 -10.22 44.78
N GLU A 218 -13.54 -9.87 43.68
CA GLU A 218 -14.20 -9.37 42.47
C GLU A 218 -14.55 -10.47 41.45
N HIS A 219 -13.82 -11.60 41.48
CA HIS A 219 -13.85 -12.62 40.43
C HIS A 219 -13.69 -14.06 40.97
N ALA A 220 -14.46 -14.39 42.02
CA ALA A 220 -14.43 -15.65 42.76
C ALA A 220 -14.40 -16.94 41.90
N GLU A 221 -15.10 -16.97 40.77
CA GLU A 221 -15.23 -18.17 39.93
C GLU A 221 -14.02 -18.45 39.02
N ALA A 222 -13.18 -17.45 38.71
CA ALA A 222 -12.05 -17.65 37.80
C ALA A 222 -10.87 -16.66 38.01
N PRO A 223 -10.21 -16.63 39.19
CA PRO A 223 -9.13 -15.68 39.50
C PRO A 223 -7.95 -15.72 38.51
N LEU A 224 -7.56 -16.93 38.06
CA LEU A 224 -6.46 -17.10 37.10
C LEU A 224 -6.80 -16.52 35.71
N SER A 225 -8.06 -16.66 35.28
CA SER A 225 -8.52 -16.12 34.00
C SER A 225 -8.54 -14.59 34.02
N TRP A 226 -9.05 -14.00 35.11
CA TRP A 226 -9.01 -12.56 35.32
C TRP A 226 -7.58 -12.04 35.30
N PHE A 227 -6.68 -12.66 36.06
CA PHE A 227 -5.29 -12.21 36.16
C PHE A 227 -4.55 -12.32 34.81
N THR A 228 -4.79 -13.39 34.07
CA THR A 228 -4.29 -13.56 32.69
C THR A 228 -4.82 -12.45 31.77
N GLY A 229 -6.10 -12.08 31.91
CA GLY A 229 -6.73 -10.98 31.21
C GLY A 229 -6.08 -9.63 31.52
N GLU A 230 -5.79 -9.36 32.79
CA GLU A 230 -5.13 -8.13 33.25
C GLU A 230 -3.74 -7.96 32.61
N LEU A 231 -2.91 -9.00 32.71
CA LEU A 231 -1.58 -9.02 32.10
C LEU A 231 -1.63 -8.86 30.56
N THR A 232 -2.67 -9.38 29.93
CA THR A 232 -2.87 -9.26 28.48
C THR A 232 -3.27 -7.84 28.09
N ARG A 233 -4.20 -7.23 28.84
CA ARG A 233 -4.71 -5.87 28.60
C ARG A 233 -3.60 -4.82 28.73
N GLN A 234 -2.73 -4.98 29.73
CA GLN A 234 -1.56 -4.13 29.92
C GLN A 234 -0.39 -4.47 28.98
N ARG A 235 -0.62 -5.35 28.00
CA ARG A 235 0.34 -5.72 26.93
C ARG A 235 1.68 -6.25 27.45
N CYS A 236 1.69 -6.91 28.60
CA CYS A 236 2.91 -7.41 29.21
C CYS A 236 3.70 -8.38 28.30
N SER A 237 5.01 -8.45 28.48
CA SER A 237 5.88 -9.35 27.73
C SER A 237 5.54 -10.81 28.00
N SER A 238 5.79 -11.71 27.03
CA SER A 238 5.49 -13.14 27.24
C SER A 238 6.31 -13.74 28.38
N ALA A 239 7.54 -13.28 28.57
CA ALA A 239 8.44 -13.73 29.64
C ALA A 239 7.93 -13.29 31.02
N PHE A 240 7.44 -12.04 31.14
CA PHE A 240 6.83 -11.55 32.37
C PHE A 240 5.57 -12.33 32.73
N ILE A 241 4.68 -12.54 31.76
CA ILE A 241 3.45 -13.31 31.95
C ILE A 241 3.77 -14.75 32.39
N GLU A 242 4.71 -15.39 31.70
CA GLU A 242 5.14 -16.75 32.04
C GLU A 242 5.67 -16.84 33.46
N PHE A 243 6.55 -15.91 33.86
CA PHE A 243 7.11 -15.87 35.20
C PHE A 243 6.04 -15.65 36.27
N VAL A 244 5.17 -14.65 36.08
CA VAL A 244 4.14 -14.26 37.04
C VAL A 244 3.13 -15.37 37.24
N LEU A 245 2.57 -15.93 36.17
CA LEU A 245 1.57 -17.00 36.27
C LEU A 245 2.18 -18.28 36.85
N THR A 246 3.40 -18.63 36.45
CA THR A 246 4.10 -19.79 37.01
C THR A 246 4.36 -19.61 38.51
N SER A 247 4.70 -18.40 38.94
CA SER A 247 4.96 -18.07 40.34
C SER A 247 3.67 -18.07 41.18
N TYR A 248 2.58 -17.51 40.63
CA TYR A 248 1.25 -17.57 41.21
C TYR A 248 0.78 -19.01 41.43
N LEU A 249 0.82 -19.86 40.39
CA LEU A 249 0.40 -21.26 40.49
C LEU A 249 1.28 -22.08 41.45
N SER A 250 2.57 -21.75 41.53
CA SER A 250 3.47 -22.39 42.51
C SER A 250 3.10 -22.01 43.96
N ARG A 251 2.52 -20.81 44.19
CA ARG A 251 1.97 -20.42 45.50
C ARG A 251 0.66 -21.11 45.83
N GLU A 252 -0.12 -21.46 44.82
CA GLU A 252 -1.35 -22.25 44.96
C GLU A 252 -1.10 -23.75 45.09
N SER A 253 0.16 -24.15 45.34
CA SER A 253 0.58 -25.55 45.49
C SER A 253 0.23 -26.44 44.28
N VAL A 254 0.09 -25.85 43.10
CA VAL A 254 -0.12 -26.58 41.84
C VAL A 254 1.17 -27.29 41.46
N SER A 255 1.05 -28.55 41.02
CA SER A 255 2.22 -29.33 40.58
C SER A 255 2.95 -28.63 39.44
N GLN A 256 4.27 -28.79 39.35
CA GLN A 256 5.06 -28.11 38.30
C GLN A 256 4.61 -28.46 36.88
N MET A 257 4.22 -29.72 36.67
CA MET A 257 3.72 -30.20 35.38
C MET A 257 2.42 -29.52 35.00
N GLU A 258 1.49 -29.41 35.95
CA GLU A 258 0.19 -28.78 35.72
C GLU A 258 0.32 -27.26 35.55
N ALA A 259 1.18 -26.62 36.36
CA ALA A 259 1.47 -25.20 36.20
C ALA A 259 2.06 -24.89 34.81
N HIS A 260 3.00 -25.71 34.33
CA HIS A 260 3.58 -25.55 32.99
C HIS A 260 2.53 -25.73 31.88
N ARG A 261 1.63 -26.70 32.03
CA ARG A 261 0.52 -26.94 31.09
C ARG A 261 -0.41 -25.73 31.00
N LEU A 262 -0.85 -25.20 32.14
CA LEU A 262 -1.77 -24.07 32.21
C LEU A 262 -1.16 -22.78 31.65
N VAL A 263 0.10 -22.50 32.02
CA VAL A 263 0.82 -21.33 31.50
C VAL A 263 1.04 -21.44 30.00
N SER A 264 1.38 -22.62 29.48
CA SER A 264 1.52 -22.84 28.04
C SER A 264 0.21 -22.58 27.27
N GLN A 265 -0.93 -23.02 27.82
CA GLN A 265 -2.25 -22.75 27.25
C GLN A 265 -2.58 -21.25 27.26
N ALA A 266 -2.33 -20.56 28.37
CA ALA A 266 -2.52 -19.11 28.49
C ALA A 266 -1.68 -18.34 27.47
N ILE A 267 -0.37 -18.66 27.35
CA ILE A 267 0.53 -18.02 26.39
C ILE A 267 0.07 -18.26 24.94
N ALA A 268 -0.37 -19.48 24.61
CA ALA A 268 -0.87 -19.79 23.28
C ALA A 268 -2.13 -18.98 22.93
N ALA A 269 -3.07 -18.85 23.89
CA ALA A 269 -4.27 -18.04 23.74
C ALA A 269 -3.94 -16.55 23.53
N ILE A 270 -3.03 -16.00 24.34
CA ILE A 270 -2.57 -14.60 24.24
C ILE A 270 -1.92 -14.33 22.88
N ARG A 271 -1.07 -15.24 22.40
CA ARG A 271 -0.44 -15.12 21.07
C ARG A 271 -1.49 -15.09 19.96
N LYS A 272 -2.55 -15.88 20.07
CA LYS A 272 -3.66 -15.89 19.09
C LYS A 272 -4.43 -14.57 19.09
N ILE A 273 -4.68 -13.98 20.26
CA ILE A 273 -5.33 -12.68 20.41
C ILE A 273 -4.46 -11.57 19.76
N ARG A 274 -3.18 -11.49 20.14
CA ARG A 274 -2.25 -10.47 19.59
C ARG A 274 -2.10 -10.58 18.08
N ARG A 275 -2.06 -11.79 17.52
CA ARG A 275 -2.03 -11.99 16.05
C ARG A 275 -3.28 -11.44 15.37
N LYS A 276 -4.46 -11.63 15.96
CA LYS A 276 -5.71 -11.08 15.44
C LYS A 276 -5.70 -9.55 15.51
N GLU A 277 -5.27 -8.96 16.62
CA GLU A 277 -5.16 -7.50 16.77
C GLU A 277 -4.20 -6.88 15.74
N VAL A 278 -3.05 -7.50 15.50
CA VAL A 278 -2.10 -7.06 14.47
C VAL A 278 -2.70 -7.21 13.07
N ALA A 279 -3.44 -8.29 12.80
CA ALA A 279 -4.11 -8.48 11.51
C ALA A 279 -5.22 -7.44 11.27
N VAL A 280 -6.00 -7.12 12.30
CA VAL A 280 -7.02 -6.05 12.25
C VAL A 280 -6.36 -4.69 12.05
N GLY A 281 -5.31 -4.35 12.81
CA GLY A 281 -4.58 -3.10 12.62
C GLY A 281 -3.87 -2.99 11.26
N ARG A 282 -3.53 -4.10 10.62
CA ARG A 282 -3.05 -4.11 9.22
C ARG A 282 -4.18 -3.86 8.23
N LEU A 283 -5.37 -4.39 8.49
CA LEU A 283 -6.56 -4.17 7.67
C LEU A 283 -7.00 -2.71 7.74
N ASP A 284 -7.03 -2.11 8.95
CA ASP A 284 -7.37 -0.70 9.15
C ASP A 284 -6.37 0.22 8.42
N LYS A 285 -5.06 -0.05 8.54
CA LYS A 285 -4.03 0.69 7.79
C LYS A 285 -4.11 0.49 6.27
N ALA A 286 -4.63 -0.65 5.80
CA ALA A 286 -4.82 -0.92 4.37
C ALA A 286 -6.09 -0.27 3.82
N LEU A 287 -7.09 -0.01 4.66
CA LEU A 287 -8.31 0.72 4.31
C LEU A 287 -8.07 2.24 4.19
N ASP A 288 -7.15 2.78 5.00
CA ASP A 288 -6.77 4.20 4.95
C ASP A 288 -5.67 4.51 3.91
N ALA A 289 -5.02 3.49 3.35
CA ALA A 289 -3.95 3.68 2.35
C ALA A 289 -4.52 3.67 0.92
N GLU A 290 -4.07 4.63 0.09
CA GLU A 290 -4.32 4.61 -1.35
C GLU A 290 -3.91 3.23 -1.93
N PRO A 291 -4.81 2.53 -2.66
CA PRO A 291 -4.50 1.20 -3.19
C PRO A 291 -3.21 1.25 -4.01
N GLU A 292 -2.35 0.25 -3.87
CA GLU A 292 -1.04 0.22 -4.54
C GLU A 292 -1.15 0.38 -6.06
N SER A 293 -2.23 -0.11 -6.67
CA SER A 293 -2.54 0.10 -8.09
C SER A 293 -2.75 1.57 -8.44
N VAL A 294 -3.45 2.32 -7.59
CA VAL A 294 -3.70 3.77 -7.78
C VAL A 294 -2.42 4.55 -7.56
N ARG A 295 -1.67 4.26 -6.50
CA ARG A 295 -0.35 4.89 -6.26
C ARG A 295 0.60 4.70 -7.44
N LYS A 296 0.70 3.48 -7.98
CA LYS A 296 1.52 3.19 -9.17
C LYS A 296 1.01 3.93 -10.42
N ALA A 297 -0.31 3.99 -10.62
CA ALA A 297 -0.91 4.70 -11.74
C ALA A 297 -0.63 6.22 -11.65
N ASN A 298 -0.86 6.83 -10.49
CA ASN A 298 -0.54 8.23 -10.22
C ASN A 298 0.94 8.53 -10.49
N ALA A 299 1.85 7.74 -9.91
CA ALA A 299 3.30 7.92 -10.10
C ALA A 299 3.73 7.77 -11.57
N PHE A 300 3.09 6.87 -12.32
CA PHE A 300 3.35 6.69 -13.74
C PHE A 300 2.85 7.87 -14.57
N VAL A 301 1.59 8.28 -14.40
CA VAL A 301 0.99 9.39 -15.17
C VAL A 301 1.64 10.73 -14.84
N LEU A 302 1.91 11.02 -13.56
CA LEU A 302 2.60 12.25 -13.15
C LEU A 302 4.01 12.36 -13.75
N ARG A 303 4.72 11.24 -13.92
CA ARG A 303 6.02 11.23 -14.58
C ARG A 303 5.92 11.54 -16.08
N ILE A 304 4.86 11.11 -16.75
CA ILE A 304 4.57 11.49 -18.14
C ILE A 304 4.21 12.98 -18.20
N LEU A 305 3.32 13.45 -17.32
CA LEU A 305 2.90 14.85 -17.25
C LEU A 305 4.09 15.81 -17.07
N LYS A 306 5.06 15.45 -16.23
CA LYS A 306 6.30 16.22 -16.01
C LYS A 306 7.18 16.33 -17.26
N LYS A 307 7.02 15.44 -18.24
CA LYS A 307 7.76 15.41 -19.51
C LYS A 307 6.98 16.06 -20.66
N ALA A 308 5.75 16.53 -20.41
CA ALA A 308 5.02 17.26 -21.42
C ALA A 308 5.71 18.60 -21.67
N VAL A 309 5.87 18.95 -22.94
CA VAL A 309 6.27 20.28 -23.37
C VAL A 309 5.05 21.18 -23.24
N TRP A 310 5.15 22.18 -22.35
CA TRP A 310 4.08 23.13 -22.09
C TRP A 310 4.35 24.47 -22.77
N PRO A 311 3.34 25.11 -23.38
CA PRO A 311 3.44 26.50 -23.78
C PRO A 311 3.57 27.41 -22.56
N GLY A 312 4.22 28.58 -22.74
CA GLY A 312 4.35 29.60 -21.69
C GLY A 312 3.03 30.26 -21.27
N HIS A 313 1.91 29.89 -21.89
CA HIS A 313 0.55 30.28 -21.52
C HIS A 313 -0.31 29.02 -21.42
N LEU A 314 -1.05 28.85 -20.33
CA LEU A 314 -1.95 27.71 -20.17
C LEU A 314 -3.36 28.10 -20.61
N GLY A 315 -3.99 27.22 -21.38
CA GLY A 315 -5.32 27.47 -21.92
C GLY A 315 -6.39 27.22 -20.88
N HIS A 316 -7.26 28.18 -20.61
CA HIS A 316 -8.49 27.97 -19.84
C HIS A 316 -9.62 27.41 -20.72
N GLN A 317 -9.30 26.42 -21.56
CA GLN A 317 -10.26 25.89 -22.51
C GLN A 317 -11.30 25.01 -21.82
N ARG A 318 -12.57 25.18 -22.20
CA ARG A 318 -13.65 24.24 -21.86
C ARG A 318 -13.81 23.23 -22.98
N LEU A 319 -12.86 22.30 -23.10
CA LEU A 319 -12.98 21.17 -24.03
C LEU A 319 -13.81 20.06 -23.39
N ASN A 320 -14.89 19.65 -24.04
CA ASN A 320 -15.63 18.44 -23.69
C ASN A 320 -14.96 17.24 -24.35
N LEU A 321 -14.04 16.56 -23.66
CA LEU A 321 -13.29 15.44 -24.22
C LEU A 321 -14.21 14.27 -24.60
N ALA A 322 -15.27 14.03 -23.83
CA ALA A 322 -16.23 12.96 -24.11
C ALA A 322 -17.00 13.16 -25.43
N GLY A 323 -17.09 14.39 -25.92
CA GLY A 323 -17.76 14.72 -27.18
C GLY A 323 -16.84 14.71 -28.41
N LEU A 324 -15.54 14.46 -28.25
CA LEU A 324 -14.61 14.44 -29.38
C LEU A 324 -14.78 13.16 -30.20
N PRO A 325 -14.74 13.24 -31.55
CA PRO A 325 -14.83 12.08 -32.41
C PRO A 325 -13.55 11.23 -32.34
N VAL A 326 -13.69 9.92 -32.55
CA VAL A 326 -12.57 9.02 -32.79
C VAL A 326 -12.27 9.05 -34.29
N LEU A 327 -11.15 9.64 -34.69
CA LEU A 327 -10.88 9.98 -36.09
C LEU A 327 -10.24 8.85 -36.92
N ARG A 328 -9.84 7.74 -36.28
CA ARG A 328 -9.29 6.57 -36.97
C ARG A 328 -9.87 5.27 -36.41
N GLN A 329 -10.03 4.26 -37.26
CA GLN A 329 -10.37 2.91 -36.80
C GLN A 329 -9.14 2.24 -36.17
N CYS A 330 -9.32 1.71 -34.96
CA CYS A 330 -8.27 0.99 -34.26
C CYS A 330 -8.08 -0.43 -34.82
N ARG A 331 -6.83 -0.89 -34.85
CA ARG A 331 -6.41 -2.20 -35.37
C ARG A 331 -6.85 -3.37 -34.49
N TYR A 332 -6.93 -3.17 -33.17
CA TYR A 332 -7.32 -4.22 -32.25
C TYR A 332 -8.85 -4.33 -32.16
N GLU A 333 -9.37 -5.51 -32.48
CA GLU A 333 -10.81 -5.80 -32.50
C GLU A 333 -11.46 -5.79 -31.10
N GLN A 334 -10.66 -5.98 -30.03
CA GLN A 334 -11.17 -6.00 -28.65
C GLN A 334 -10.89 -4.67 -27.93
N PRO A 335 -11.88 -3.76 -27.84
CA PRO A 335 -11.72 -2.50 -27.14
C PRO A 335 -11.60 -2.69 -25.61
N TYR A 336 -11.04 -1.69 -24.94
CA TYR A 336 -10.94 -1.66 -23.48
C TYR A 336 -12.12 -0.90 -22.86
N TYR A 337 -12.81 -1.51 -21.90
CA TYR A 337 -13.85 -0.78 -21.14
C TYR A 337 -13.22 0.10 -20.07
N SER A 338 -13.32 1.43 -20.24
CA SER A 338 -12.86 2.42 -19.28
C SER A 338 -13.91 2.66 -18.19
N LYS A 339 -13.50 2.54 -16.93
CA LYS A 339 -14.34 2.88 -15.78
C LYS A 339 -14.44 4.39 -15.57
N THR A 340 -13.41 5.16 -15.90
CA THR A 340 -13.42 6.63 -15.82
C THR A 340 -14.41 7.22 -16.84
N LEU A 341 -14.40 6.71 -18.07
CA LEU A 341 -15.23 7.24 -19.17
C LEU A 341 -16.56 6.50 -19.36
N GLN A 342 -16.73 5.34 -18.71
CA GLN A 342 -17.90 4.47 -18.81
C GLN A 342 -18.23 4.00 -20.25
N ARG A 343 -17.22 3.90 -21.12
CA ARG A 343 -17.36 3.46 -22.51
C ARG A 343 -16.21 2.57 -22.97
N LEU A 344 -16.38 1.93 -24.12
CA LEU A 344 -15.32 1.18 -24.81
C LEU A 344 -14.36 2.16 -25.50
N ILE A 345 -13.05 1.93 -25.31
CA ILE A 345 -11.94 2.73 -25.83
C ILE A 345 -11.12 1.86 -26.77
N GLY A 346 -10.90 2.35 -28.00
CA GLY A 346 -10.01 1.70 -28.96
C GLY A 346 -8.52 1.98 -28.67
N PHE A 347 -7.64 1.10 -29.15
CA PHE A 347 -6.19 1.30 -29.12
C PHE A 347 -5.51 0.55 -30.27
N ASP A 348 -4.37 1.06 -30.74
CA ASP A 348 -3.59 0.51 -31.86
C ASP A 348 -2.33 -0.25 -31.42
N SER A 349 -2.00 -0.19 -30.13
CA SER A 349 -0.85 -0.91 -29.57
C SER A 349 -1.06 -1.35 -28.12
N MET A 350 -0.31 -2.37 -27.71
CA MET A 350 -0.27 -2.77 -26.30
C MET A 350 0.31 -1.68 -25.39
N GLY A 351 1.15 -0.80 -25.93
CA GLY A 351 1.65 0.39 -25.23
C GLY A 351 0.52 1.37 -24.91
N GLU A 352 -0.34 1.67 -25.88
CA GLU A 352 -1.54 2.49 -25.67
C GLU A 352 -2.49 1.86 -24.67
N ARG A 353 -2.77 0.55 -24.80
CA ARG A 353 -3.60 -0.16 -23.81
C ARG A 353 -3.05 -0.06 -22.38
N ARG A 354 -1.73 -0.14 -22.21
CA ARG A 354 -1.08 0.02 -20.90
C ARG A 354 -1.30 1.43 -20.35
N LEU A 355 -1.13 2.46 -21.17
CA LEU A 355 -1.36 3.83 -20.77
C LEU A 355 -2.84 4.11 -20.45
N ILE A 356 -3.78 3.69 -21.30
CA ILE A 356 -5.22 3.82 -21.08
C ILE A 356 -5.62 3.21 -19.73
N ARG A 357 -5.12 2.01 -19.42
CA ARG A 357 -5.36 1.38 -18.10
C ARG A 357 -4.81 2.19 -16.94
N ALA A 358 -3.65 2.83 -17.11
CA ALA A 358 -3.09 3.68 -16.07
C ALA A 358 -3.92 4.98 -15.90
N LEU A 359 -4.36 5.61 -16.99
CA LEU A 359 -5.22 6.78 -16.96
C LEU A 359 -6.58 6.46 -16.30
N ASP A 360 -7.14 5.29 -16.57
CA ASP A 360 -8.42 4.81 -16.02
C ASP A 360 -8.40 4.51 -14.51
N VAL A 361 -7.21 4.34 -13.94
CA VAL A 361 -6.99 4.07 -12.50
C VAL A 361 -6.45 5.31 -11.78
N CYS A 362 -5.83 6.24 -12.51
CA CYS A 362 -5.20 7.43 -11.97
C CYS A 362 -6.25 8.43 -11.45
N THR A 363 -5.95 9.04 -10.30
CA THR A 363 -6.81 10.05 -9.66
C THR A 363 -6.53 11.47 -10.15
N VAL A 364 -5.38 11.70 -10.77
CA VAL A 364 -4.98 13.00 -11.35
C VAL A 364 -5.71 13.26 -12.66
N VAL A 365 -6.20 12.22 -13.33
CA VAL A 365 -6.90 12.32 -14.61
C VAL A 365 -8.40 12.27 -14.37
N THR A 366 -9.12 13.23 -14.95
CA THR A 366 -10.58 13.28 -14.88
C THR A 366 -11.22 12.72 -16.13
N GLU A 367 -10.64 12.99 -17.30
CA GLU A 367 -11.13 12.53 -18.61
C GLU A 367 -9.99 12.35 -19.61
N PHE A 368 -10.23 11.55 -20.65
CA PHE A 368 -9.36 11.43 -21.81
C PHE A 368 -10.16 11.03 -23.06
N ALA A 369 -9.57 11.27 -24.24
CA ALA A 369 -10.14 10.89 -25.54
C ALA A 369 -9.06 10.28 -26.43
N GLU A 370 -9.36 9.13 -27.04
CA GLU A 370 -8.52 8.47 -28.02
C GLU A 370 -8.68 9.08 -29.42
N GLN A 371 -7.56 9.23 -30.11
CA GLN A 371 -7.48 9.68 -31.52
C GLN A 371 -8.34 10.92 -31.83
N PRO A 372 -8.20 12.01 -31.05
CA PRO A 372 -9.27 12.99 -30.89
C PRO A 372 -9.23 14.18 -31.88
N LEU A 373 -8.12 14.39 -32.59
CA LEU A 373 -7.93 15.57 -33.42
C LEU A 373 -6.93 15.34 -34.58
N GLU A 374 -6.99 16.19 -35.59
CA GLU A 374 -6.07 16.19 -36.73
C GLU A 374 -5.11 17.37 -36.66
N ILE A 375 -3.81 17.07 -36.82
CA ILE A 375 -2.73 18.06 -36.92
C ILE A 375 -2.08 17.90 -38.27
N ARG A 376 -2.01 19.00 -39.04
CA ARG A 376 -1.27 19.03 -40.30
C ARG A 376 0.23 19.19 -40.02
N TYR A 377 1.06 18.46 -40.75
CA TYR A 377 2.50 18.57 -40.65
C TYR A 377 3.15 18.33 -42.02
N GLN A 378 4.35 18.88 -42.21
CA GLN A 378 5.16 18.63 -43.38
C GLN A 378 6.30 17.67 -43.06
N HIS A 379 6.55 16.73 -43.96
CA HIS A 379 7.72 15.85 -43.87
C HIS A 379 8.17 15.42 -45.27
N ASP A 380 9.46 15.62 -45.56
CA ASP A 380 10.05 15.39 -46.89
C ASP A 380 9.30 16.11 -48.02
N GLY A 381 8.92 17.37 -47.79
CA GLY A 381 8.24 18.21 -48.78
C GLY A 381 6.78 17.86 -49.03
N ALA A 382 6.22 16.87 -48.33
CA ALA A 382 4.81 16.47 -48.47
C ALA A 382 3.98 16.90 -47.24
N ASP A 383 2.80 17.47 -47.51
CA ASP A 383 1.78 17.72 -46.50
C ASP A 383 1.13 16.41 -46.05
N ARG A 384 1.01 16.23 -44.74
CA ARG A 384 0.48 15.02 -44.12
C ARG A 384 -0.40 15.34 -42.92
N ILE A 385 -1.22 14.37 -42.53
CA ILE A 385 -2.10 14.46 -41.36
C ILE A 385 -1.58 13.54 -40.26
N TYR A 386 -1.54 14.07 -39.04
CA TYR A 386 -1.20 13.39 -37.82
C TYR A 386 -2.41 13.38 -36.89
N ILE A 387 -2.79 12.18 -36.42
CA ILE A 387 -3.80 11.98 -35.39
C ILE A 387 -3.07 11.46 -34.15
N PRO A 388 -3.02 12.22 -33.04
CA PRO A 388 -2.35 11.81 -31.81
C PRO A 388 -3.11 10.70 -31.09
N ASP A 389 -2.40 9.89 -30.30
CA ASP A 389 -3.01 8.73 -29.66
C ASP A 389 -4.05 9.11 -28.58
N LEU A 390 -3.72 10.04 -27.68
CA LEU A 390 -4.60 10.44 -26.57
C LEU A 390 -4.55 11.95 -26.27
N LEU A 391 -5.69 12.54 -25.93
CA LEU A 391 -5.81 13.84 -25.26
C LEU A 391 -6.36 13.62 -23.85
N VAL A 392 -5.72 14.21 -22.85
CA VAL A 392 -6.00 13.97 -21.42
C VAL A 392 -6.31 15.28 -20.71
N ARG A 393 -7.28 15.24 -19.78
CA ARG A 393 -7.63 16.33 -18.85
C ARG A 393 -7.29 15.95 -17.41
N THR A 394 -6.54 16.79 -16.72
CA THR A 394 -6.23 16.60 -15.29
C THR A 394 -7.35 17.12 -14.38
N ASP A 395 -7.27 16.81 -13.08
CA ASP A 395 -8.13 17.36 -12.04
C ASP A 395 -7.93 18.87 -11.81
N THR A 396 -6.76 19.39 -12.19
CA THR A 396 -6.44 20.83 -12.24
C THR A 396 -6.84 21.52 -13.55
N ASN A 397 -7.60 20.84 -14.43
CA ASN A 397 -8.02 21.33 -15.76
C ASN A 397 -6.86 21.69 -16.70
N LEU A 398 -5.72 21.01 -16.57
CA LEU A 398 -4.67 21.03 -17.59
C LEU A 398 -4.99 20.02 -18.68
N PHE A 399 -4.74 20.41 -19.93
CA PHE A 399 -4.92 19.56 -21.09
C PHE A 399 -3.56 19.22 -21.69
N PHE A 400 -3.35 17.95 -22.02
CA PHE A 400 -2.14 17.55 -22.74
C PHE A 400 -2.38 16.33 -23.61
N VAL A 401 -1.69 16.31 -24.74
CA VAL A 401 -1.65 15.19 -25.67
C VAL A 401 -0.52 14.23 -25.30
N ILE A 402 -0.79 12.94 -25.38
CA ILE A 402 0.21 11.89 -25.24
C ILE A 402 0.29 11.09 -26.54
N GLU A 403 1.47 11.07 -27.13
CA GLU A 403 1.84 10.23 -28.26
C GLU A 403 2.71 9.07 -27.77
N ILE A 404 2.34 7.84 -28.12
CA ILE A 404 3.10 6.65 -27.78
C ILE A 404 3.83 6.11 -29.00
N LYS A 405 5.14 5.88 -28.86
CA LYS A 405 5.97 5.28 -29.90
C LYS A 405 6.89 4.21 -29.33
N GLY A 406 7.27 3.25 -30.18
CA GLY A 406 8.28 2.26 -29.80
C GLY A 406 9.58 2.96 -29.39
N ARG A 407 10.26 2.45 -28.36
CA ARG A 407 11.45 3.09 -27.77
C ARG A 407 12.54 3.40 -28.81
N ASN A 408 12.71 2.54 -29.79
CA ASN A 408 13.67 2.69 -30.90
C ASN A 408 13.22 3.67 -32.00
N ARG A 409 12.09 4.36 -31.84
CA ARG A 409 11.52 5.28 -32.84
C ARG A 409 11.21 6.67 -32.28
N LEU A 410 11.68 6.99 -31.08
CA LEU A 410 11.42 8.29 -30.47
C LEU A 410 12.13 9.41 -31.25
N ALA A 411 13.36 9.16 -31.71
CA ALA A 411 14.13 10.12 -32.52
C ALA A 411 13.99 9.91 -34.04
N ASP A 412 13.00 9.13 -34.49
CA ASP A 412 12.70 8.95 -35.92
C ASP A 412 12.25 10.27 -36.56
N GLY A 413 12.74 10.57 -37.77
CA GLY A 413 12.53 11.85 -38.43
C GLY A 413 11.05 12.20 -38.67
N VAL A 414 10.22 11.22 -39.05
CA VAL A 414 8.76 11.43 -39.19
C VAL A 414 8.14 11.71 -37.82
N THR A 415 8.57 10.97 -36.80
CA THR A 415 8.09 11.12 -35.42
C THR A 415 8.43 12.50 -34.85
N LEU A 416 9.65 12.99 -35.09
CA LEU A 416 10.07 14.33 -34.69
C LEU A 416 9.32 15.43 -35.44
N ALA A 417 9.09 15.28 -36.74
CA ALA A 417 8.31 16.24 -37.53
C ALA A 417 6.87 16.37 -37.01
N LYS A 418 6.23 15.24 -36.67
CA LYS A 418 4.91 15.24 -36.01
C LYS A 418 4.95 15.93 -34.66
N ALA A 419 5.95 15.62 -33.84
CA ALA A 419 6.09 16.19 -32.50
C ALA A 419 6.26 17.70 -32.53
N LEU A 420 7.02 18.24 -33.48
CA LEU A 420 7.19 19.69 -33.67
C LEU A 420 5.87 20.35 -34.08
N ALA A 421 5.21 19.84 -35.12
CA ALA A 421 3.93 20.39 -35.57
C ALA A 421 2.85 20.32 -34.48
N ALA A 422 2.85 19.26 -33.68
CA ALA A 422 1.94 19.10 -32.55
C ALA A 422 2.22 20.10 -31.43
N GLN A 423 3.49 20.32 -31.07
CA GLN A 423 3.87 21.32 -30.07
C GLN A 423 3.43 22.73 -30.49
N ASP A 424 3.61 23.09 -31.76
CA ASP A 424 3.17 24.40 -32.27
C ASP A 424 1.64 24.52 -32.26
N TYR A 425 0.93 23.55 -32.83
CA TYR A 425 -0.53 23.56 -32.94
C TYR A 425 -1.23 23.55 -31.58
N LEU A 426 -0.77 22.69 -30.67
CA LEU A 426 -1.34 22.53 -29.32
C LEU A 426 -0.87 23.66 -28.40
N GLY A 427 0.36 24.13 -28.58
CA GLY A 427 0.95 25.23 -27.84
C GLY A 427 0.15 26.52 -27.98
N GLN A 428 -0.29 26.87 -29.19
CA GLN A 428 -1.20 28.00 -29.45
C GLN A 428 -2.55 27.92 -28.71
N ARG A 429 -2.91 26.73 -28.24
CA ARG A 429 -4.16 26.44 -27.52
C ARG A 429 -3.92 26.30 -26.02
N GLY A 430 -2.68 26.46 -25.55
CA GLY A 430 -2.32 26.25 -24.15
C GLY A 430 -2.38 24.78 -23.72
N ILE A 431 -2.25 23.84 -24.67
CA ILE A 431 -2.30 22.39 -24.45
C ILE A 431 -0.86 21.84 -24.49
N GLY A 432 -0.48 21.02 -23.50
CA GLY A 432 0.83 20.37 -23.47
C GLY A 432 0.95 19.22 -24.46
N TYR A 433 2.17 18.85 -24.86
CA TYR A 433 2.43 17.70 -25.72
C TYR A 433 3.51 16.80 -25.15
N CYS A 434 3.29 15.49 -25.12
CA CYS A 434 4.24 14.51 -24.61
C CYS A 434 4.44 13.35 -25.59
N LEU A 435 5.69 13.09 -25.99
CA LEU A 435 6.08 11.93 -26.80
C LEU A 435 6.88 10.96 -25.92
N VAL A 436 6.35 9.75 -25.73
CA VAL A 436 6.95 8.73 -24.85
C VAL A 436 6.81 7.31 -25.41
N ASP A 437 7.58 6.38 -24.85
CA ASP A 437 7.36 4.96 -25.00
C ASP A 437 6.31 4.44 -24.02
N ALA A 438 5.98 3.14 -24.13
CA ALA A 438 5.01 2.48 -23.28
C ALA A 438 5.35 2.54 -21.77
N ASN A 439 6.60 2.85 -21.40
CA ASN A 439 7.10 2.95 -20.03
C ASN A 439 7.33 4.41 -19.59
N GLY A 440 6.96 5.40 -20.42
CA GLY A 440 7.10 6.82 -20.11
C GLY A 440 8.51 7.37 -20.33
N PHE A 441 9.37 6.68 -21.09
CA PHE A 441 10.66 7.18 -21.54
C PHE A 441 10.48 7.99 -22.83
N GLY A 442 11.03 9.21 -22.91
CA GLY A 442 10.77 10.16 -23.98
C GLY A 442 12.03 10.87 -24.49
N LEU A 443 11.83 11.94 -25.26
CA LEU A 443 12.92 12.68 -25.91
C LEU A 443 13.90 13.32 -24.92
N ASP A 444 13.42 13.84 -23.79
CA ASP A 444 14.31 14.49 -22.82
C ASP A 444 15.22 13.48 -22.12
N ASP A 445 14.74 12.25 -21.89
CA ASP A 445 15.60 11.19 -21.39
C ASP A 445 16.70 10.85 -22.42
N LEU A 446 16.35 10.78 -23.71
CA LEU A 446 17.33 10.54 -24.78
C LEU A 446 18.34 11.69 -24.91
N ARG A 447 17.92 12.94 -24.76
CA ARG A 447 18.83 14.10 -24.80
C ARG A 447 19.80 14.10 -23.63
N ALA A 448 19.32 13.69 -22.45
CA ALA A 448 20.12 13.57 -21.24
C ALA A 448 21.16 12.44 -21.32
N LEU A 449 20.99 11.44 -22.19
CA LEU A 449 22.01 10.43 -22.42
C LEU A 449 23.23 11.05 -23.10
N GLU A 450 24.39 10.94 -22.46
CA GLU A 450 25.68 11.11 -23.12
C GLU A 450 26.06 9.83 -23.84
N PRO A 451 26.13 9.83 -25.19
CA PRO A 451 26.57 8.65 -25.90
C PRO A 451 28.00 8.27 -25.50
N ASP A 452 28.23 6.98 -25.32
CA ASP A 452 29.53 6.43 -24.99
C ASP A 452 30.53 6.71 -26.12
N LYS A 453 31.76 7.11 -25.77
CA LYS A 453 32.78 7.50 -26.75
C LYS A 453 33.19 6.35 -27.67
N ASP A 454 33.18 5.11 -27.18
CA ASP A 454 33.47 3.94 -28.00
C ASP A 454 32.32 3.67 -28.97
N PHE A 455 31.08 3.80 -28.49
CA PHE A 455 29.91 3.73 -29.34
C PHE A 455 29.95 4.78 -30.46
N GLU A 456 30.26 6.04 -30.16
CA GLU A 456 30.35 7.10 -31.15
C GLU A 456 31.44 6.82 -32.20
N ARG A 457 32.62 6.36 -31.77
CA ARG A 457 33.69 5.96 -32.69
C ARG A 457 33.27 4.85 -33.64
N GLN A 458 32.62 3.80 -33.11
CA GLN A 458 32.11 2.69 -33.92
C GLN A 458 31.03 3.15 -34.91
N LEU A 459 30.13 4.04 -34.47
CA LEU A 459 29.10 4.61 -35.32
C LEU A 459 29.70 5.43 -36.47
N ASP A 460 30.74 6.22 -36.18
CA ASP A 460 31.44 7.02 -37.20
C ASP A 460 32.19 6.17 -38.20
N ASP A 461 32.84 5.09 -37.77
CA ASP A 461 33.47 4.13 -38.66
C ASP A 461 32.43 3.48 -39.59
N LEU A 462 31.26 3.12 -39.06
CA LEU A 462 30.18 2.54 -39.86
C LEU A 462 29.63 3.52 -40.89
N LEU A 463 29.36 4.77 -40.49
CA LEU A 463 28.85 5.79 -41.39
C LEU A 463 29.87 6.12 -42.48
N ARG A 464 31.16 6.24 -42.14
CA ARG A 464 32.23 6.46 -43.12
C ARG A 464 32.35 5.32 -44.13
N ARG A 465 32.24 4.06 -43.69
CA ARG A 465 32.37 2.89 -44.58
C ARG A 465 31.17 2.67 -45.48
N ASN A 466 29.96 2.92 -44.98
CA ASN A 466 28.72 2.53 -45.68
C ASN A 466 27.98 3.70 -46.33
N GLY A 467 28.24 4.94 -45.91
CA GLY A 467 27.46 6.13 -46.27
C GLY A 467 26.07 6.17 -45.62
N VAL A 468 25.27 5.11 -45.82
CA VAL A 468 23.97 4.88 -45.18
C VAL A 468 24.03 3.62 -44.35
N LEU A 469 23.79 3.76 -43.04
CA LEU A 469 23.75 2.63 -42.12
C LEU A 469 22.32 2.07 -42.03
N ARG A 470 22.20 0.74 -42.16
CA ARG A 470 20.94 -0.01 -42.00
C ARG A 470 20.92 -0.84 -40.73
N ARG A 471 19.73 -1.30 -40.31
CA ARG A 471 19.55 -2.10 -39.09
C ARG A 471 20.44 -3.33 -39.03
N SER A 472 20.51 -4.09 -40.12
CA SER A 472 21.27 -5.36 -40.16
C SER A 472 22.77 -5.16 -39.97
N ALA A 473 23.33 -4.05 -40.46
CA ALA A 473 24.73 -3.72 -40.25
C ALA A 473 24.98 -3.19 -38.82
N PHE A 474 24.04 -2.41 -38.28
CA PHE A 474 24.12 -1.90 -36.91
C PHE A 474 24.01 -3.00 -35.86
N GLU A 475 23.00 -3.87 -35.95
CA GLU A 475 22.75 -4.92 -34.95
C GLU A 475 23.85 -6.00 -34.92
N LYS A 476 24.70 -6.11 -35.94
CA LYS A 476 25.86 -7.02 -35.95
C LYS A 476 26.97 -6.61 -34.98
N LEU A 477 27.04 -5.34 -34.58
CA LEU A 477 28.08 -4.84 -33.67
C LEU A 477 27.77 -5.06 -32.20
N PHE A 478 26.50 -5.24 -31.86
CA PHE A 478 26.04 -5.25 -30.49
C PHE A 478 25.46 -6.60 -30.14
N ASP A 479 25.81 -7.08 -28.95
CA ASP A 479 25.18 -8.23 -28.32
C ASP A 479 23.64 -8.06 -28.35
N PRO A 480 22.87 -9.08 -28.77
CA PRO A 480 21.42 -9.10 -28.65
C PRO A 480 20.88 -8.57 -27.30
N GLU A 481 21.55 -8.87 -26.18
CA GLU A 481 21.16 -8.42 -24.84
C GLU A 481 21.35 -6.91 -24.64
N ARG A 482 22.26 -6.29 -25.39
CA ARG A 482 22.58 -4.85 -25.31
C ARG A 482 21.85 -4.00 -26.36
N ARG A 483 20.96 -4.58 -27.17
CA ARG A 483 20.29 -3.85 -28.26
C ARG A 483 19.51 -2.64 -27.77
N HIS A 484 18.76 -2.75 -26.67
CA HIS A 484 18.00 -1.62 -26.14
C HIS A 484 18.91 -0.44 -25.78
N TRP A 485 20.03 -0.72 -25.10
CA TRP A 485 21.04 0.28 -24.81
C TRP A 485 21.61 0.87 -26.10
N ALA A 486 21.98 0.05 -27.09
CA ALA A 486 22.55 0.55 -28.36
C ALA A 486 21.57 1.46 -29.13
N TYR A 487 20.27 1.13 -29.14
CA TYR A 487 19.25 1.99 -29.75
C TYR A 487 19.04 3.31 -28.99
N ASP A 488 19.16 3.31 -27.66
CA ASP A 488 19.10 4.53 -26.87
C ASP A 488 20.31 5.43 -27.18
N GLN A 489 21.52 4.84 -27.25
CA GLN A 489 22.76 5.52 -27.63
C GLN A 489 22.68 6.11 -29.05
N LEU A 490 22.20 5.32 -30.02
CA LEU A 490 22.00 5.74 -31.40
C LEU A 490 21.07 6.95 -31.48
N GLN A 491 19.90 6.88 -30.83
CA GLN A 491 18.93 7.96 -30.86
C GLN A 491 19.42 9.22 -30.12
N GLY A 492 20.19 9.06 -29.03
CA GLY A 492 20.88 10.17 -28.38
C GLY A 492 21.86 10.86 -29.33
N ALA A 493 22.68 10.09 -30.06
CA ALA A 493 23.59 10.62 -31.07
C ALA A 493 22.85 11.32 -32.22
N VAL A 494 21.72 10.75 -32.68
CA VAL A 494 20.84 11.37 -33.69
C VAL A 494 20.38 12.76 -33.26
N LEU A 495 19.87 12.89 -32.03
CA LEU A 495 19.37 14.15 -31.51
C LEU A 495 20.49 15.19 -31.32
N ARG A 496 21.68 14.78 -30.87
CA ARG A 496 22.81 15.68 -30.61
C ARG A 496 23.51 16.15 -31.87
N ARG A 497 23.72 15.24 -32.82
CA ARG A 497 24.50 15.48 -34.05
C ARG A 497 23.62 15.86 -35.24
N GLY A 498 22.29 15.84 -35.06
CA GLY A 498 21.34 16.13 -36.12
C GLY A 498 21.33 15.11 -37.24
N LEU A 499 21.72 13.85 -37.00
CA LEU A 499 21.70 12.81 -38.03
C LEU A 499 20.29 12.54 -38.52
N ARG A 500 20.15 12.06 -39.76
CA ARG A 500 18.84 11.69 -40.31
C ARG A 500 18.59 10.21 -40.06
N TYR A 501 17.65 9.94 -39.15
CA TYR A 501 17.24 8.60 -38.73
C TYR A 501 15.80 8.33 -39.16
N GLU A 502 15.60 7.32 -40.01
CA GLU A 502 14.30 7.00 -40.61
C GLU A 502 14.00 5.53 -40.43
N THR A 503 12.85 5.23 -39.83
CA THR A 503 12.37 3.88 -39.61
C THR A 503 11.29 3.53 -40.62
N SER A 504 11.36 2.32 -41.16
CA SER A 504 10.38 1.82 -42.13
C SER A 504 10.02 0.39 -41.80
N LEU A 505 8.75 0.05 -41.99
CA LEU A 505 8.30 -1.33 -41.92
C LEU A 505 8.65 -2.03 -43.25
N ILE A 506 9.44 -3.10 -43.19
CA ILE A 506 9.80 -3.91 -44.36
C ILE A 506 9.31 -5.35 -44.16
N PRO A 507 8.92 -6.07 -45.22
CA PRO A 507 8.59 -7.49 -45.11
C PRO A 507 9.82 -8.30 -44.65
N LEU A 508 9.59 -9.36 -43.86
CA LEU A 508 10.65 -10.29 -43.49
C LEU A 508 11.12 -11.04 -44.75
N PRO A 509 12.44 -11.25 -44.93
CA PRO A 509 12.98 -11.95 -46.10
C PRO A 509 12.34 -13.33 -46.32
N ASP A 510 12.09 -14.05 -45.23
CA ASP A 510 11.60 -15.44 -45.26
C ASP A 510 10.07 -15.56 -45.07
N ASN A 511 9.37 -14.45 -44.87
CA ASN A 511 7.91 -14.45 -44.71
C ASN A 511 7.30 -13.08 -45.07
N PRO A 512 6.80 -12.90 -46.29
CA PRO A 512 6.29 -11.60 -46.76
C PRO A 512 5.01 -11.13 -46.05
N HIS A 513 4.33 -12.03 -45.31
CA HIS A 513 3.18 -11.68 -44.48
C HIS A 513 3.57 -11.21 -43.08
N ARG A 514 4.86 -11.33 -42.72
CA ARG A 514 5.41 -10.80 -41.48
C ARG A 514 6.33 -9.64 -41.82
N TYR A 515 6.32 -8.63 -40.97
CA TYR A 515 7.10 -7.43 -41.18
C TYR A 515 8.08 -7.22 -40.03
N CYS A 516 9.21 -6.60 -40.32
CA CYS A 516 10.14 -6.10 -39.33
C CYS A 516 10.39 -4.60 -39.54
N PHE A 517 10.81 -3.92 -38.48
CA PHE A 517 11.28 -2.55 -38.60
C PHE A 517 12.73 -2.57 -39.09
N ASP A 518 13.01 -1.90 -40.18
CA ASP A 518 14.37 -1.50 -40.57
C ASP A 518 14.55 0.00 -40.31
N PHE A 519 15.78 0.47 -40.34
CA PHE A 519 16.07 1.89 -40.31
C PHE A 519 17.15 2.26 -41.31
N ARG A 520 17.15 3.53 -41.71
CA ARG A 520 18.23 4.17 -42.45
C ARG A 520 18.77 5.33 -41.62
N LEU A 521 20.07 5.34 -41.41
CA LEU A 521 20.79 6.41 -40.74
C LEU A 521 21.81 6.99 -41.71
N ARG A 522 21.82 8.31 -41.86
CA ARG A 522 22.78 9.05 -42.68
C ARG A 522 23.16 10.37 -42.02
N ALA A 523 24.32 10.90 -42.40
CA ALA A 523 24.64 12.30 -42.15
C ALA A 523 23.60 13.20 -42.83
N ARG A 524 23.42 14.41 -42.29
CA ARG A 524 22.47 15.39 -42.83
C ARG A 524 22.83 15.79 -44.25
#